data_AF-A0A943RZG3-F1
#
_entry.id   AF-A0A943RZG3-F1
#
_cell.length_a   1.000
_cell.length_b   1.000
_cell.length_c   1.000
_cell.angle_alpha   90.00
_cell.angle_beta   90.00
_cell.angle_gamma   90.00
#
_symmetry.space_group_name_H-M   'P 1'
#
loop_
_entity.id
_entity.type
_entity.pdbx_description
1 polymer ?
#
loop_
_entity_poly.entity_id
_entity_poly.type
_entity_poly.pdbx_seq_one_letter_code
_entity_poly.pdbx_strand_id
1 'polypeptide(L)'
;MNKIIKNTLILMGITLVSGLLLGAVYELTKAPIAEQEALAKQKAYAEVFPEAAEFKTVEDIEEAVVYLTANGTQQLNEVAEACDASGNVLGHVFNITTPEGYGGDIQLTVGITNDKTILGVSFLSLSETAGLGMNADTDEWKSQFAGIQADEVIYTKSGKAAPNEIDAISSATITTKAITGAVNAALDLAGHYAE
;
A
#
# COMPACT_ATOMS: atom_id res chain seq x y z
N MET A 1 18.70 14.16 -52.38
CA MET A 1 18.62 14.14 -50.90
C MET A 1 19.45 12.97 -50.38
N ASN A 2 20.44 13.23 -49.51
CA ASN A 2 21.32 12.18 -48.98
C ASN A 2 20.49 11.11 -48.26
N LYS A 3 20.77 9.81 -48.52
CA LYS A 3 20.01 8.67 -47.95
C LYS A 3 19.87 8.76 -46.43
N ILE A 4 20.89 9.30 -45.76
CA ILE A 4 20.89 9.55 -44.31
C ILE A 4 19.78 10.53 -43.92
N ILE A 5 19.68 11.69 -44.57
CA ILE A 5 18.66 12.71 -44.28
C ILE A 5 17.25 12.15 -44.51
N LYS A 6 17.05 11.38 -45.60
CA LYS A 6 15.75 10.75 -45.88
C LYS A 6 15.35 9.76 -44.79
N ASN A 7 16.28 8.91 -44.35
CA ASN A 7 16.02 7.90 -43.33
C ASN A 7 15.77 8.53 -41.95
N THR A 8 16.50 9.59 -41.59
CA THR A 8 16.29 10.35 -40.35
C THR A 8 14.89 10.97 -40.31
N LEU A 9 14.43 11.58 -41.41
CA LEU A 9 13.08 12.16 -41.47
C LEU A 9 11.98 11.10 -41.40
N ILE A 10 12.18 9.94 -42.02
CA ILE A 10 11.23 8.82 -41.93
C ILE A 10 11.16 8.31 -40.49
N LEU A 11 12.30 8.11 -39.83
CA LEU A 11 12.35 7.67 -38.44
C LEU A 11 11.68 8.69 -37.51
N MET A 12 11.99 9.98 -37.68
CA MET A 12 11.35 11.08 -36.94
C MET A 12 9.82 11.05 -37.11
N GLY A 13 9.34 10.89 -38.35
CA GLY A 13 7.91 10.79 -38.63
C GLY A 13 7.26 9.60 -37.93
N ILE A 14 7.87 8.42 -37.98
CA ILE A 14 7.37 7.22 -37.29
C ILE A 14 7.36 7.45 -35.77
N THR A 15 8.44 7.96 -35.18
CA THR A 15 8.50 8.22 -33.73
C THR A 15 7.46 9.25 -33.28
N LEU A 16 7.19 10.27 -34.10
CA LEU A 16 6.20 11.29 -33.81
C LEU A 16 4.79 10.70 -33.85
N VAL A 17 4.47 9.89 -34.87
CA VAL A 17 3.18 9.19 -34.96
C VAL A 17 3.00 8.22 -33.81
N SER A 18 4.01 7.42 -33.46
CA SER A 18 3.96 6.50 -32.32
C SER A 18 3.77 7.23 -30.98
N GLY A 19 4.47 8.36 -30.77
CA GLY A 19 4.30 9.18 -29.57
C GLY A 19 2.91 9.80 -29.45
N LEU A 20 2.35 10.29 -30.56
CA LEU A 20 0.98 10.82 -30.60
C LEU A 20 -0.06 9.73 -30.32
N LEU A 21 0.09 8.55 -30.93
CA LEU A 21 -0.79 7.42 -30.67
C LEU A 21 -0.74 6.97 -29.21
N LEU A 22 0.46 6.85 -28.63
CA LEU A 22 0.64 6.48 -27.24
C LEU A 22 0.04 7.54 -26.29
N GLY A 23 0.25 8.83 -26.58
CA GLY A 23 -0.33 9.93 -25.81
C GLY A 23 -1.87 9.95 -25.87
N ALA A 24 -2.46 9.69 -27.04
CA ALA A 24 -3.92 9.60 -27.18
C ALA A 24 -4.50 8.41 -26.41
N VAL A 25 -3.85 7.24 -26.48
CA VAL A 25 -4.26 6.06 -25.68
C VAL A 25 -4.15 6.38 -24.19
N TYR A 26 -3.05 6.99 -23.76
CA TYR A 26 -2.84 7.38 -22.36
C TYR A 26 -3.96 8.29 -21.85
N GLU A 27 -4.29 9.38 -22.56
CA GLU A 27 -5.38 10.30 -22.18
C GLU A 27 -6.74 9.58 -22.06
N LEU A 28 -7.06 8.69 -23.01
CA LEU A 28 -8.31 7.91 -22.96
C LEU A 28 -8.34 6.91 -21.80
N THR A 29 -7.20 6.30 -21.45
CA THR A 29 -7.11 5.31 -20.36
C THR A 29 -6.94 5.92 -18.98
N LYS A 30 -6.52 7.18 -18.87
CA LYS A 30 -6.21 7.82 -17.59
C LYS A 30 -7.44 7.93 -16.68
N ALA A 31 -8.58 8.34 -17.23
CA ALA A 31 -9.83 8.46 -16.46
C ALA A 31 -10.32 7.11 -15.90
N PRO A 32 -10.46 6.02 -16.68
CA PRO A 32 -10.89 4.75 -16.14
C PRO A 32 -9.86 4.13 -15.17
N ILE A 33 -8.55 4.34 -15.36
CA ILE A 33 -7.53 3.89 -14.40
C ILE A 33 -7.73 4.59 -13.05
N ALA A 34 -7.89 5.91 -13.05
CA ALA A 34 -8.11 6.67 -11.82
C ALA A 34 -9.39 6.24 -11.07
N GLU A 35 -10.46 5.94 -11.80
CA GLU A 35 -11.70 5.42 -11.20
C GLU A 35 -11.50 4.02 -10.59
N GLN A 36 -10.78 3.12 -11.29
CA GLN A 36 -10.47 1.79 -10.76
C GLN A 36 -9.55 1.87 -9.54
N GLU A 37 -8.57 2.76 -9.54
CA GLU A 37 -7.70 3.00 -8.38
C GLU A 37 -8.50 3.52 -7.18
N ALA A 38 -9.39 4.49 -7.38
CA ALA A 38 -10.25 5.01 -6.31
C ALA A 38 -11.19 3.92 -5.75
N LEU A 39 -11.74 3.07 -6.62
CA LEU A 39 -12.61 1.97 -6.23
C LEU A 39 -11.82 0.85 -5.53
N ALA A 40 -10.60 0.55 -5.97
CA ALA A 40 -9.70 -0.38 -5.30
C ALA A 40 -9.33 0.13 -3.90
N LYS A 41 -9.00 1.43 -3.77
CA LYS A 41 -8.78 2.07 -2.47
C LYS A 41 -9.99 1.94 -1.54
N GLN A 42 -11.19 2.28 -2.03
CA GLN A 42 -12.40 2.18 -1.21
C GLN A 42 -12.68 0.74 -0.76
N LYS A 43 -12.43 -0.24 -1.64
CA LYS A 43 -12.52 -1.66 -1.29
C LYS A 43 -11.48 -2.06 -0.24
N ALA A 44 -10.23 -1.64 -0.41
CA ALA A 44 -9.17 -1.91 0.56
C ALA A 44 -9.53 -1.32 1.93
N TYR A 45 -10.10 -0.10 1.98
CA TYR A 45 -10.53 0.53 3.23
C TYR A 45 -11.64 -0.26 3.90
N ALA A 46 -12.64 -0.70 3.13
CA ALA A 46 -13.72 -1.55 3.63
C ALA A 46 -13.25 -2.96 4.04
N GLU A 47 -12.21 -3.50 3.41
CA GLU A 47 -11.61 -4.79 3.76
C GLU A 47 -10.87 -4.72 5.09
N VAL A 48 -10.10 -3.64 5.32
CA VAL A 48 -9.33 -3.48 6.56
C VAL A 48 -10.14 -2.87 7.71
N PHE A 49 -11.27 -2.20 7.43
CA PHE A 49 -12.10 -1.55 8.44
C PHE A 49 -13.60 -1.74 8.15
N PRO A 50 -14.12 -2.97 8.25
CA PRO A 50 -15.50 -3.30 7.84
C PRO A 50 -16.59 -2.64 8.71
N GLU A 51 -16.24 -2.20 9.92
CA GLU A 51 -17.17 -1.51 10.83
C GLU A 51 -17.31 -0.01 10.57
N ALA A 52 -16.45 0.56 9.71
CA ALA A 52 -16.53 1.97 9.35
C ALA A 52 -17.69 2.23 8.38
N ALA A 53 -18.49 3.23 8.68
CA ALA A 53 -19.55 3.72 7.80
C ALA A 53 -19.03 4.76 6.81
N GLU A 54 -18.02 5.54 7.21
CA GLU A 54 -17.43 6.61 6.42
C GLU A 54 -15.91 6.66 6.65
N PHE A 55 -15.15 7.01 5.62
CA PHE A 55 -13.72 7.28 5.70
C PHE A 55 -13.46 8.74 5.37
N LYS A 56 -12.84 9.47 6.29
CA LYS A 56 -12.50 10.89 6.10
C LYS A 56 -11.00 11.05 5.93
N THR A 57 -10.57 11.53 4.78
CA THR A 57 -9.14 11.78 4.52
C THR A 57 -8.63 12.87 5.46
N VAL A 58 -7.49 12.61 6.11
CA VAL A 58 -6.76 13.59 6.91
C VAL A 58 -5.90 14.42 5.96
N GLU A 59 -6.13 15.74 5.91
CA GLU A 59 -5.42 16.62 4.99
C GLU A 59 -4.00 16.99 5.47
N ASP A 60 -3.78 17.05 6.78
CA ASP A 60 -2.48 17.40 7.37
C ASP A 60 -1.73 16.16 7.85
N ILE A 61 -0.91 15.61 6.95
CA ILE A 61 -0.05 14.45 7.21
C ILE A 61 1.45 14.79 7.12
N GLU A 62 1.80 16.08 7.01
CA GLU A 62 3.19 16.49 6.75
C GLU A 62 4.13 16.03 7.88
N GLU A 63 3.70 16.17 9.12
CA GLU A 63 4.46 15.73 10.30
C GLU A 63 4.65 14.21 10.32
N ALA A 64 3.59 13.45 10.03
CA ALA A 64 3.63 11.99 9.92
C ALA A 64 4.56 11.51 8.78
N VAL A 65 4.54 12.20 7.64
CA VAL A 65 5.44 11.92 6.50
C VAL A 65 6.90 12.19 6.88
N VAL A 66 7.18 13.31 7.56
CA VAL A 66 8.53 13.66 8.03
C VAL A 66 9.03 12.64 9.06
N TYR A 67 8.17 12.22 9.99
CA TYR A 67 8.48 11.21 10.99
C TYR A 67 8.88 9.88 10.34
N LEU A 68 8.09 9.35 9.39
CA LEU A 68 8.45 8.11 8.70
C LEU A 68 9.73 8.25 7.87
N THR A 69 9.92 9.37 7.19
CA THR A 69 11.13 9.62 6.39
C THR A 69 12.39 9.65 7.27
N ALA A 70 12.27 10.06 8.54
CA ALA A 70 13.38 10.10 9.49
C ALA A 70 13.65 8.74 10.17
N ASN A 71 12.61 7.94 10.41
CA ASN A 71 12.69 6.71 11.23
C ASN A 71 12.63 5.41 10.42
N GLY A 72 12.31 5.46 9.12
CA GLY A 72 12.15 4.30 8.27
C GLY A 72 12.39 4.57 6.79
N THR A 73 12.16 3.54 5.99
CA THR A 73 12.21 3.59 4.51
C THR A 73 10.82 3.69 3.89
N GLN A 74 9.78 3.61 4.72
CA GLN A 74 8.38 3.63 4.36
C GLN A 74 7.94 5.06 4.01
N GLN A 75 7.02 5.17 3.07
CA GLN A 75 6.43 6.42 2.63
C GLN A 75 4.94 6.41 2.96
N LEU A 76 4.48 7.38 3.76
CA LEU A 76 3.06 7.58 3.99
C LEU A 76 2.44 8.27 2.77
N ASN A 77 1.45 7.65 2.16
CA ASN A 77 0.74 8.20 1.01
C ASN A 77 -0.52 8.97 1.44
N GLU A 78 -1.28 8.40 2.37
CA GLU A 78 -2.59 8.93 2.77
C GLU A 78 -2.97 8.36 4.15
N VAL A 79 -3.69 9.15 4.93
CA VAL A 79 -4.34 8.73 6.18
C VAL A 79 -5.83 9.03 6.05
N ALA A 80 -6.68 8.10 6.48
CA ALA A 80 -8.12 8.31 6.58
C ALA A 80 -8.65 7.90 7.96
N GLU A 81 -9.47 8.73 8.58
CA GLU A 81 -10.22 8.41 9.79
C GLU A 81 -11.39 7.48 9.44
N ALA A 82 -11.47 6.34 10.10
CA ALA A 82 -12.58 5.41 10.01
C ALA A 82 -13.66 5.83 11.02
N CYS A 83 -14.79 6.33 10.52
CA CYS A 83 -15.91 6.81 11.34
C CYS A 83 -17.07 5.82 11.35
N ASP A 84 -17.71 5.67 12.51
CA ASP A 84 -18.99 4.98 12.62
C ASP A 84 -20.15 5.79 12.01
N ALA A 85 -21.35 5.20 11.93
CA ALA A 85 -22.54 5.88 11.41
C ALA A 85 -23.00 7.09 12.26
N SER A 86 -22.46 7.24 13.48
CA SER A 86 -22.72 8.36 14.37
C SER A 86 -21.68 9.47 14.24
N GLY A 87 -20.63 9.27 13.43
CA GLY A 87 -19.53 10.20 13.22
C GLY A 87 -18.40 10.09 14.26
N ASN A 88 -18.36 9.03 15.07
CA ASN A 88 -17.27 8.78 16.00
C ASN A 88 -16.10 8.11 15.28
N VAL A 89 -14.87 8.60 15.51
CA VAL A 89 -13.66 7.99 14.97
C VAL A 89 -13.39 6.69 15.72
N LEU A 90 -13.46 5.55 15.03
CA LEU A 90 -13.15 4.22 15.54
C LEU A 90 -11.65 3.91 15.42
N GLY A 91 -10.98 4.53 14.46
CA GLY A 91 -9.60 4.29 14.13
C GLY A 91 -9.14 5.03 12.89
N HIS A 92 -7.99 4.61 12.37
CA HIS A 92 -7.34 5.20 11.21
C HIS A 92 -6.94 4.11 10.20
N VAL A 93 -6.98 4.49 8.94
CA VAL A 93 -6.51 3.69 7.81
C VAL A 93 -5.31 4.39 7.21
N PHE A 94 -4.20 3.67 7.09
CA PHE A 94 -2.93 4.17 6.58
C PHE A 94 -2.62 3.53 5.24
N ASN A 95 -2.43 4.36 4.21
CA ASN A 95 -1.83 3.90 2.95
C ASN A 95 -0.33 4.15 3.00
N ILE A 96 0.44 3.08 2.98
CA ILE A 96 1.90 3.12 3.07
C ILE A 96 2.50 2.42 1.86
N THR A 97 3.52 3.06 1.28
CA THR A 97 4.38 2.46 0.27
C THR A 97 5.70 2.06 0.93
N THR A 98 6.12 0.81 0.71
CA THR A 98 7.46 0.35 1.09
C THR A 98 8.27 0.02 -0.17
N PRO A 99 9.45 0.64 -0.35
CA PRO A 99 10.34 0.33 -1.47
C PRO A 99 11.18 -0.94 -1.24
N GLU A 100 11.00 -1.61 -0.08
CA GLU A 100 11.77 -2.80 0.29
C GLU A 100 11.21 -4.12 -0.28
N GLY A 101 10.18 -4.06 -1.13
CA GLY A 101 9.66 -5.25 -1.81
C GLY A 101 10.70 -5.88 -2.73
N TYR A 102 10.62 -7.20 -2.90
CA TYR A 102 11.56 -7.92 -3.75
C TYR A 102 11.28 -7.67 -5.25
N GLY A 103 10.01 -7.56 -5.62
CA GLY A 103 9.54 -7.28 -6.98
C GLY A 103 9.40 -5.80 -7.32
N GLY A 104 9.66 -4.91 -6.36
CA GLY A 104 9.50 -3.47 -6.47
C GLY A 104 8.71 -2.90 -5.28
N ASP A 105 8.21 -1.69 -5.44
CA ASP A 105 7.44 -1.01 -4.40
C ASP A 105 6.14 -1.77 -4.08
N ILE A 106 5.86 -1.92 -2.79
CA ILE A 106 4.61 -2.52 -2.29
C ILE A 106 3.76 -1.39 -1.71
N GLN A 107 2.52 -1.27 -2.18
CA GLN A 107 1.54 -0.32 -1.63
C GLN A 107 0.49 -1.09 -0.87
N LEU A 108 0.37 -0.81 0.42
CA LEU A 108 -0.53 -1.49 1.33
C LEU A 108 -1.36 -0.49 2.11
N THR A 109 -2.55 -0.95 2.45
CA THR A 109 -3.51 -0.28 3.30
C THR A 109 -3.56 -1.06 4.62
N VAL A 110 -3.42 -0.37 5.74
CA VAL A 110 -3.48 -0.96 7.09
C VAL A 110 -4.57 -0.26 7.89
N GLY A 111 -5.52 -1.03 8.42
CA GLY A 111 -6.56 -0.52 9.32
C GLY A 111 -6.18 -0.74 10.78
N ILE A 112 -6.15 0.33 11.58
CA ILE A 112 -5.75 0.30 12.99
C ILE A 112 -6.78 1.07 13.81
N THR A 113 -7.29 0.47 14.88
CA THR A 113 -8.20 1.13 15.83
C THR A 113 -7.45 2.09 16.76
N ASN A 114 -8.19 2.97 17.45
CA ASN A 114 -7.60 3.93 18.38
C ASN A 114 -6.84 3.27 19.57
N ASP A 115 -7.14 2.02 19.91
CA ASP A 115 -6.43 1.25 20.94
C ASP A 115 -5.21 0.47 20.40
N LYS A 116 -4.74 0.82 19.19
CA LYS A 116 -3.64 0.17 18.45
C LYS A 116 -3.89 -1.30 18.10
N THR A 117 -5.14 -1.70 17.92
CA THR A 117 -5.47 -3.04 17.40
C THR A 117 -5.48 -3.00 15.87
N ILE A 118 -4.68 -3.85 15.23
CA ILE A 118 -4.69 -4.00 13.78
C ILE A 118 -5.95 -4.77 13.39
N LEU A 119 -6.78 -4.21 12.53
CA LEU A 119 -7.98 -4.87 12.02
C LEU A 119 -7.68 -5.70 10.77
N GLY A 120 -6.76 -5.24 9.93
CA GLY A 120 -6.37 -5.95 8.73
C GLY A 120 -5.35 -5.19 7.88
N VAL A 121 -4.86 -5.90 6.86
CA VAL A 121 -3.96 -5.39 5.83
C VAL A 121 -4.55 -5.76 4.47
N SER A 122 -4.55 -4.83 3.53
CA SER A 122 -4.92 -5.05 2.12
C SER A 122 -3.86 -4.41 1.21
N PHE A 123 -3.79 -4.83 -0.05
CA PHE A 123 -2.79 -4.35 -1.00
C PHE A 123 -3.43 -3.52 -2.11
N LEU A 124 -2.94 -2.29 -2.30
CA LEU A 124 -3.27 -1.47 -3.47
C LEU A 124 -2.40 -1.88 -4.67
N SER A 125 -1.15 -2.26 -4.41
CA SER A 125 -0.21 -2.75 -5.41
C SER A 125 0.76 -3.75 -4.79
N LEU A 126 0.86 -4.93 -5.40
CA LEU A 126 1.79 -5.98 -5.01
C LEU A 126 2.34 -6.62 -6.29
N SER A 127 3.63 -6.45 -6.56
CA SER A 127 4.30 -6.95 -7.78
C SER A 127 5.36 -8.01 -7.48
N GLU A 128 5.08 -8.88 -6.52
CA GLU A 128 5.99 -9.92 -6.05
C GLU A 128 6.00 -11.16 -6.96
N THR A 129 6.92 -12.09 -6.70
CA THR A 129 6.99 -13.34 -7.48
C THR A 129 5.80 -14.25 -7.19
N ALA A 130 5.08 -14.66 -8.24
CA ALA A 130 3.93 -15.57 -8.15
C ALA A 130 4.32 -16.90 -7.49
N GLY A 131 3.49 -17.36 -6.53
CA GLY A 131 3.76 -18.57 -5.74
C GLY A 131 4.79 -18.41 -4.62
N LEU A 132 5.42 -17.24 -4.51
CA LEU A 132 6.34 -16.88 -3.42
C LEU A 132 5.78 -15.65 -2.67
N GLY A 133 6.30 -14.45 -2.95
CA GLY A 133 5.88 -13.22 -2.27
C GLY A 133 4.43 -12.81 -2.57
N MET A 134 3.87 -13.23 -3.71
CA MET A 134 2.45 -13.01 -4.02
C MET A 134 1.52 -13.76 -3.05
N ASN A 135 2.02 -14.77 -2.32
CA ASN A 135 1.23 -15.42 -1.26
C ASN A 135 0.91 -14.47 -0.10
N ALA A 136 1.52 -13.28 -0.06
CA ALA A 136 1.14 -12.22 0.87
C ALA A 136 -0.31 -11.78 0.71
N ASP A 137 -0.89 -11.83 -0.50
CA ASP A 137 -2.28 -11.43 -0.74
C ASP A 137 -3.30 -12.56 -0.47
N THR A 138 -2.86 -13.68 0.11
CA THR A 138 -3.78 -14.74 0.52
C THR A 138 -4.47 -14.38 1.84
N ASP A 139 -5.77 -14.68 1.95
CA ASP A 139 -6.53 -14.45 3.19
C ASP A 139 -5.91 -15.17 4.39
N GLU A 140 -5.37 -16.37 4.16
CA GLU A 140 -4.67 -17.16 5.18
C GLU A 140 -3.47 -16.40 5.78
N TRP A 141 -2.69 -15.71 4.95
CA TRP A 141 -1.54 -14.95 5.43
C TRP A 141 -1.94 -13.59 6.01
N LYS A 142 -2.83 -12.83 5.33
CA LYS A 142 -3.28 -11.50 5.76
C LYS A 142 -4.00 -11.55 7.12
N SER A 143 -4.81 -12.58 7.35
CA SER A 143 -5.57 -12.72 8.60
C SER A 143 -4.71 -12.85 9.85
N GLN A 144 -3.41 -13.14 9.72
CA GLN A 144 -2.49 -13.18 10.87
C GLN A 144 -2.31 -11.82 11.55
N PHE A 145 -2.48 -10.72 10.81
CA PHE A 145 -2.37 -9.35 11.34
C PHE A 145 -3.62 -8.93 12.11
N ALA A 146 -4.79 -9.47 11.75
CA ALA A 146 -6.05 -9.08 12.35
C ALA A 146 -6.11 -9.46 13.84
N GLY A 147 -6.52 -8.51 14.68
CA GLY A 147 -6.63 -8.66 16.13
C GLY A 147 -5.29 -8.58 16.89
N ILE A 148 -4.17 -8.28 16.23
CA ILE A 148 -2.93 -8.01 16.95
C ILE A 148 -3.02 -6.62 17.57
N GLN A 149 -2.87 -6.56 18.89
CA GLN A 149 -2.72 -5.34 19.66
C GLN A 149 -1.31 -5.32 20.28
N ALA A 150 -0.40 -4.54 19.68
CA ALA A 150 0.99 -4.45 20.10
C ALA A 150 1.63 -3.15 19.59
N ASP A 151 2.71 -2.71 20.21
CA ASP A 151 3.52 -1.61 19.68
C ASP A 151 4.38 -2.05 18.49
N GLU A 152 4.70 -3.34 18.37
CA GLU A 152 5.49 -3.88 17.26
C GLU A 152 5.03 -5.31 16.88
N VAL A 153 4.88 -5.55 15.58
CA VAL A 153 4.69 -6.88 14.99
C VAL A 153 6.02 -7.47 14.56
N ILE A 154 6.25 -8.73 14.93
CA ILE A 154 7.48 -9.47 14.63
C ILE A 154 7.15 -10.65 13.70
N TYR A 155 7.93 -10.88 12.65
CA TYR A 155 7.78 -12.11 11.86
C TYR A 155 8.71 -13.22 12.35
N THR A 156 8.24 -14.46 12.29
CA THR A 156 9.01 -15.66 12.64
C THR A 156 9.02 -16.66 11.48
N LYS A 157 10.08 -17.46 11.39
CA LYS A 157 10.20 -18.56 10.40
C LYS A 157 9.86 -19.92 11.00
N SER A 158 9.58 -19.98 12.29
CA SER A 158 9.50 -21.21 13.08
C SER A 158 8.10 -21.51 13.62
N GLY A 159 7.08 -20.77 13.21
CA GLY A 159 5.76 -20.80 13.82
C GLY A 159 5.57 -19.62 14.78
N LYS A 160 4.46 -18.91 14.65
CA LYS A 160 3.99 -17.91 15.63
C LYS A 160 3.91 -18.52 17.03
N ALA A 161 4.59 -17.91 18.00
CA ALA A 161 4.57 -18.32 19.41
C ALA A 161 4.03 -17.24 20.35
N ALA A 162 4.12 -15.97 19.95
CA ALA A 162 3.60 -14.82 20.69
C ALA A 162 2.41 -14.16 19.96
N PRO A 163 1.52 -13.44 20.67
CA PRO A 163 0.35 -12.80 20.05
C PRO A 163 0.72 -11.72 19.02
N ASN A 164 1.85 -11.03 19.21
CA ASN A 164 2.39 -10.01 18.31
C ASN A 164 3.29 -10.57 17.20
N GLU A 165 3.37 -11.89 17.06
CA GLU A 165 4.12 -12.52 15.99
C GLU A 165 3.24 -12.90 14.79
N ILE A 166 3.84 -12.97 13.61
CA ILE A 166 3.25 -13.56 12.41
C ILE A 166 4.22 -14.56 11.77
N ASP A 167 3.70 -15.54 11.05
CA ASP A 167 4.52 -16.44 10.26
C ASP A 167 4.97 -15.81 8.95
N ALA A 168 6.26 -15.95 8.68
CA ALA A 168 6.88 -15.49 7.44
C ALA A 168 6.42 -16.34 6.26
N ILE A 169 6.30 -15.71 5.09
CA ILE A 169 5.99 -16.41 3.85
C ILE A 169 7.18 -17.28 3.49
N SER A 170 6.91 -18.57 3.27
CA SER A 170 7.94 -19.54 2.90
C SER A 170 8.69 -19.07 1.65
N SER A 171 10.01 -19.02 1.76
CA SER A 171 10.93 -18.58 0.68
C SER A 171 10.72 -17.14 0.18
N ALA A 172 9.96 -16.30 0.89
CA ALA A 172 9.73 -14.88 0.56
C ALA A 172 9.95 -13.96 1.77
N THR A 173 11.07 -14.13 2.47
CA THR A 173 11.39 -13.35 3.68
C THR A 173 11.54 -11.85 3.42
N ILE A 174 12.03 -11.44 2.25
CA ILE A 174 12.15 -10.02 1.89
C ILE A 174 10.77 -9.37 1.84
N THR A 175 9.81 -10.00 1.16
CA THR A 175 8.41 -9.58 1.10
C THR A 175 7.80 -9.49 2.50
N THR A 176 7.96 -10.53 3.33
CA THR A 176 7.47 -10.52 4.72
C THR A 176 8.06 -9.35 5.53
N LYS A 177 9.37 -9.12 5.43
CA LYS A 177 10.04 -8.02 6.12
C LYS A 177 9.50 -6.65 5.66
N ALA A 178 9.33 -6.47 4.35
CA ALA A 178 8.82 -5.22 3.80
C ALA A 178 7.40 -4.90 4.30
N ILE A 179 6.52 -5.90 4.30
CA ILE A 179 5.13 -5.74 4.76
C ILE A 179 5.07 -5.50 6.26
N THR A 180 5.80 -6.28 7.07
CA THR A 180 5.85 -6.07 8.52
C THR A 180 6.43 -4.73 8.92
N GLY A 181 7.50 -4.28 8.24
CA GLY A 181 8.03 -2.94 8.44
C GLY A 181 7.02 -1.84 8.12
N ALA A 182 6.22 -2.00 7.06
CA ALA A 182 5.15 -1.07 6.74
C ALA A 182 3.99 -1.09 7.75
N VAL A 183 3.63 -2.27 8.27
CA VAL A 183 2.61 -2.38 9.34
C VAL A 183 3.10 -1.74 10.64
N ASN A 184 4.37 -1.94 11.00
CA ASN A 184 4.95 -1.29 12.20
C ASN A 184 5.03 0.23 12.03
N ALA A 185 5.38 0.73 10.84
CA ALA A 185 5.30 2.15 10.53
C ALA A 185 3.86 2.71 10.70
N ALA A 186 2.83 1.94 10.29
CA ALA A 186 1.44 2.32 10.53
C ALA A 186 1.08 2.32 12.03
N LEU A 187 1.55 1.33 12.81
CA LEU A 187 1.34 1.26 14.26
C LEU A 187 1.97 2.45 14.99
N ASP A 188 3.19 2.83 14.63
CA ASP A 188 3.88 3.99 15.19
C ASP A 188 3.09 5.27 14.92
N LEU A 189 2.63 5.46 13.67
CA LEU A 189 1.79 6.60 13.31
C LEU A 189 0.45 6.58 14.04
N ALA A 190 -0.22 5.43 14.13
CA ALA A 190 -1.46 5.29 14.87
C ALA A 190 -1.29 5.68 16.35
N GLY A 191 -0.13 5.40 16.95
CA GLY A 191 0.21 5.88 18.28
C GLY A 191 0.26 7.40 18.38
N HIS A 192 0.72 8.09 17.34
CA HIS A 192 0.76 9.56 17.29
C HIS A 192 -0.63 10.19 17.11
N TYR A 193 -1.52 9.54 16.35
CA TYR A 193 -2.91 9.99 16.16
C TYR A 193 -3.86 9.61 17.31
N ALA A 194 -3.43 8.77 18.25
CA ALA A 194 -4.22 8.33 19.40
C ALA A 194 -4.06 9.23 20.65
N GLU A 195 -3.13 10.19 20.62
CA GLU A 195 -2.91 11.21 21.67
C GLU A 195 -3.77 12.47 21.46
#